data_AF-A0A522TF55-F1
#
_entry.id   AF-A0A522TF55-F1
#
_cell.length_a   1.000
_cell.length_b   1.000
_cell.length_c   1.000
_cell.angle_alpha   90.00
_cell.angle_beta   90.00
_cell.angle_gamma   90.00
#
_symmetry.space_group_name_H-M   'P 1'
#
loop_
_entity.id
_entity.type
_entity.pdbx_description
1 polymer ?
#
loop_
_entity_poly.entity_id
_entity_poly.type
_entity_poly.pdbx_seq_one_letter_code
_entity_poly.pdbx_strand_id
1 'polypeptide(L)'
;MHKYSISIMAIFVAAGLLAGCGGSGALSTTGSSSAAGASPTVVTVGDAPMSSVLAALVTISGVTFTSASGSVSLLQQPRTVELTHLGGIRAPLELKPLAAGTYTSMSITVSAATITYIDPTTGQPVTAKATIPAAAATDTITLNPPLQVSAQGATDVRFDFDLQSSLDLTGSTVTFTPKIGGAATSVESEDDDQRSVHVDGTVSAVDTTANTIAIKAGDSGLNVTLHVTSDTEFDDNVSLATLQVGTQIDTVDRLNVDGSLTALKIEDTDGGTEENQQGDIDGGIVTAVTRDSQNQLTSFTMVIRDSLDFDTLGQTLTVEVNSGTVFKDSMMAQAAGLASYDQSSIFVGQGVWVAGTAVQTASSTVLATEIRPAAVSPFGLTSAAVQAAANGGFTITLLLDNQTSFDKFAGLTTLTVETNASTEFDGNGLTSTTVASLPAGTPLVARGYLAAVSSASGSSDVLFCTFLREESH
;
A
#
# COMPACT_ATOMS: atom_id res chain seq x y z
N MET A 1 0.39 35.09 -63.35
CA MET A 1 -0.74 34.95 -64.29
C MET A 1 -0.45 33.77 -65.19
N HIS A 2 -1.15 32.65 -65.03
CA HIS A 2 -1.59 31.69 -66.06
C HIS A 2 -2.52 30.69 -65.35
N LYS A 3 -3.78 30.68 -65.78
CA LYS A 3 -4.86 29.80 -65.32
C LYS A 3 -4.57 28.38 -65.83
N TYR A 4 -5.01 27.35 -65.12
CA TYR A 4 -5.88 26.27 -65.63
C TYR A 4 -6.35 25.38 -64.48
N SER A 5 -7.67 25.37 -64.26
CA SER A 5 -8.41 24.32 -63.57
C SER A 5 -8.50 23.09 -64.46
N ILE A 6 -8.23 21.91 -63.91
CA ILE A 6 -8.87 20.65 -64.33
C ILE A 6 -9.17 19.84 -63.07
N SER A 7 -10.46 19.75 -62.73
CA SER A 7 -11.02 18.73 -61.85
C SER A 7 -10.94 17.37 -62.53
N ILE A 8 -10.35 16.38 -61.88
CA ILE A 8 -10.69 14.97 -62.09
C ILE A 8 -10.96 14.35 -60.73
N MET A 9 -12.25 14.14 -60.49
CA MET A 9 -12.82 13.39 -59.39
C MET A 9 -12.60 11.90 -59.69
N ALA A 10 -11.65 11.27 -59.00
CA ALA A 10 -11.44 9.83 -59.03
C ALA A 10 -11.98 9.24 -57.72
N ILE A 11 -13.20 8.73 -57.80
CA ILE A 11 -13.84 7.90 -56.78
C ILE A 11 -13.10 6.56 -56.76
N PHE A 12 -12.29 6.31 -55.74
CA PHE A 12 -11.81 4.96 -55.40
C PHE A 12 -12.71 4.39 -54.30
N VAL A 13 -13.74 3.65 -54.72
CA VAL A 13 -14.47 2.72 -53.86
C VAL A 13 -13.59 1.47 -53.73
N ALA A 14 -12.80 1.41 -52.66
CA ALA A 14 -12.17 0.18 -52.21
C ALA A 14 -13.14 -0.52 -51.24
N ALA A 15 -14.01 -1.37 -51.79
CA ALA A 15 -14.77 -2.34 -51.03
C ALA A 15 -13.82 -3.43 -50.52
N GLY A 16 -13.23 -3.20 -49.35
CA GLY A 16 -12.51 -4.20 -48.58
C GLY A 16 -13.51 -5.09 -47.83
N LEU A 17 -13.62 -6.33 -48.28
CA LEU A 17 -14.36 -7.41 -47.63
C LEU A 17 -13.84 -7.61 -46.20
N LEU A 18 -14.57 -7.09 -45.21
CA LEU A 18 -14.45 -7.49 -43.81
C LEU A 18 -15.06 -8.89 -43.67
N ALA A 19 -14.22 -9.91 -43.83
CA ALA A 19 -14.52 -11.27 -43.45
C ALA A 19 -13.67 -11.63 -42.22
N GLY A 20 -14.34 -11.70 -41.06
CA GLY A 20 -14.12 -12.75 -40.06
C GLY A 20 -12.80 -12.78 -39.29
N CYS A 21 -12.75 -12.05 -38.18
CA CYS A 21 -12.55 -12.65 -36.85
C CYS A 21 -13.22 -11.74 -35.80
N GLY A 22 -14.53 -11.55 -35.95
CA GLY A 22 -15.38 -11.03 -34.88
C GLY A 22 -15.56 -12.12 -33.83
N GLY A 23 -14.60 -12.24 -32.93
CA GLY A 23 -14.82 -12.89 -31.64
C GLY A 23 -15.42 -11.85 -30.72
N SER A 24 -16.76 -11.76 -30.69
CA SER A 24 -17.44 -11.27 -29.50
C SER A 24 -17.07 -12.22 -28.36
N GLY A 25 -16.01 -11.88 -27.64
CA GLY A 25 -15.86 -12.30 -26.26
C GLY A 25 -16.99 -11.64 -25.49
N ALA A 26 -18.19 -12.19 -25.59
CA ALA A 26 -19.09 -12.19 -24.45
C ALA A 26 -18.24 -12.61 -23.25
N LEU A 27 -18.48 -11.98 -22.10
CA LEU A 27 -18.07 -12.49 -20.80
C LEU A 27 -18.01 -14.02 -20.84
N SER A 28 -16.80 -14.58 -20.91
CA SER A 28 -16.48 -15.53 -19.87
C SER A 28 -16.41 -14.64 -18.62
N THR A 29 -17.51 -14.40 -17.89
CA THR A 29 -18.01 -15.44 -16.99
C THR A 29 -17.31 -16.75 -17.31
N THR A 30 -16.07 -16.86 -16.83
CA THR A 30 -15.90 -18.01 -15.98
C THR A 30 -16.96 -17.85 -14.86
N GLY A 31 -18.22 -18.21 -15.17
CA GLY A 31 -18.68 -19.48 -14.67
C GLY A 31 -17.56 -20.46 -14.97
N SER A 32 -16.51 -20.41 -14.12
CA SER A 32 -15.94 -21.60 -13.56
C SER A 32 -17.18 -22.42 -13.38
N SER A 33 -17.34 -23.49 -14.16
CA SER A 33 -18.11 -24.61 -13.67
C SER A 33 -17.60 -24.72 -12.24
N SER A 34 -18.39 -24.23 -11.27
CA SER A 34 -17.98 -24.30 -9.89
C SER A 34 -17.74 -25.78 -9.76
N ALA A 35 -16.47 -26.17 -9.53
CA ALA A 35 -16.21 -27.50 -9.04
C ALA A 35 -17.19 -27.58 -7.88
N ALA A 36 -18.20 -28.45 -8.00
CA ALA A 36 -19.38 -28.35 -7.16
C ALA A 36 -18.91 -28.25 -5.70
N GLY A 37 -19.07 -27.06 -5.10
CA GLY A 37 -18.46 -26.69 -3.81
C GLY A 37 -17.07 -26.04 -3.84
N ALA A 38 -16.93 -24.80 -4.32
CA ALA A 38 -15.76 -23.94 -4.04
C ALA A 38 -16.24 -22.51 -3.71
N SER A 39 -15.58 -21.86 -2.74
CA SER A 39 -15.88 -20.50 -2.27
C SER A 39 -14.88 -19.52 -2.87
N PRO A 40 -15.30 -18.30 -3.30
CA PRO A 40 -14.36 -17.21 -3.57
C PRO A 40 -13.42 -17.02 -2.37
N THR A 41 -12.12 -16.89 -2.61
CA THR A 41 -11.16 -16.67 -1.53
C THR A 41 -10.24 -15.53 -1.90
N VAL A 42 -10.11 -14.60 -0.97
CA VAL A 42 -9.21 -13.45 -1.05
C VAL A 42 -8.07 -13.73 -0.09
N VAL A 43 -6.86 -13.84 -0.62
CA VAL A 43 -5.65 -13.94 0.19
C VAL A 43 -5.04 -12.56 0.25
N THR A 44 -4.92 -12.02 1.46
CA THR A 44 -4.32 -10.72 1.75
C THR A 44 -3.02 -10.87 2.52
N VAL A 45 -2.14 -9.89 2.36
CA VAL A 45 -0.90 -9.73 3.10
C VAL A 45 -0.89 -8.36 3.77
N GLY A 46 -0.48 -8.32 5.03
CA GLY A 46 -0.20 -7.12 5.80
C GLY A 46 1.17 -7.22 6.46
N ASP A 47 1.54 -6.17 7.18
CA ASP A 47 2.80 -6.09 7.91
C ASP A 47 2.67 -5.35 9.25
N ALA A 48 3.37 -5.86 10.26
CA ALA A 48 3.81 -5.15 11.44
C ALA A 48 5.24 -4.61 11.17
N PRO A 49 5.35 -3.32 10.83
CA PRO A 49 6.57 -2.78 10.24
C PRO A 49 7.72 -2.65 11.24
N MET A 50 8.94 -2.80 10.73
CA MET A 50 10.16 -2.52 11.48
C MET A 50 10.66 -1.12 11.14
N SER A 51 10.65 -0.22 12.13
CA SER A 51 10.96 1.20 11.89
C SER A 51 12.37 1.52 11.36
N SER A 52 13.32 0.59 11.42
CA SER A 52 14.67 0.72 10.83
C SER A 52 14.75 0.32 9.36
N VAL A 53 13.69 -0.30 8.84
CA VAL A 53 13.57 -0.81 7.48
C VAL A 53 12.77 0.19 6.66
N LEU A 54 13.34 0.60 5.53
CA LEU A 54 12.75 1.57 4.60
C LEU A 54 12.04 0.90 3.43
N ALA A 55 12.43 -0.32 3.06
CA ALA A 55 11.71 -1.18 2.11
C ALA A 55 12.05 -2.65 2.36
N ALA A 56 11.08 -3.54 2.18
CA ALA A 56 11.24 -4.99 2.33
C ALA A 56 10.50 -5.73 1.20
N LEU A 57 11.22 -6.01 0.12
CA LEU A 57 10.70 -6.78 -1.01
C LEU A 57 10.81 -8.27 -0.72
N VAL A 58 9.68 -8.91 -0.43
CA VAL A 58 9.60 -10.33 -0.05
C VAL A 58 8.89 -11.13 -1.14
N THR A 59 9.55 -12.16 -1.67
CA THR A 59 8.99 -13.04 -2.69
C THR A 59 8.35 -14.26 -2.08
N ILE A 60 7.03 -14.26 -2.06
CA ILE A 60 6.19 -15.38 -1.63
C ILE A 60 6.07 -16.33 -2.82
N SER A 61 6.51 -17.57 -2.61
CA SER A 61 6.56 -18.62 -3.64
C SER A 61 5.46 -19.68 -3.50
N GLY A 62 4.76 -19.70 -2.36
CA GLY A 62 3.65 -20.63 -2.16
C GLY A 62 2.75 -20.24 -1.00
N VAL A 63 1.45 -20.44 -1.20
CA VAL A 63 0.42 -20.44 -0.16
C VAL A 63 -0.33 -21.76 -0.27
N THR A 64 -0.40 -22.53 0.81
CA THR A 64 -0.98 -23.87 0.82
C THR A 64 -1.91 -24.06 2.01
N PHE A 65 -3.11 -24.59 1.75
CA PHE A 65 -4.04 -25.03 2.77
C PHE A 65 -3.99 -26.54 2.91
N THR A 66 -4.06 -27.05 4.14
CA THR A 66 -4.01 -28.49 4.42
C THR A 66 -5.29 -28.94 5.13
N SER A 67 -5.86 -30.02 4.60
CA SER A 67 -7.04 -30.70 5.09
C SER A 67 -6.74 -32.19 5.30
N ALA A 68 -7.68 -32.93 5.89
CA ALA A 68 -7.55 -34.38 6.03
C ALA A 68 -7.52 -35.12 4.67
N SER A 69 -8.05 -34.53 3.59
CA SER A 69 -8.06 -35.11 2.25
C SER A 69 -6.84 -34.74 1.41
N GLY A 70 -5.97 -33.85 1.90
CA GLY A 70 -4.76 -33.40 1.22
C GLY A 70 -4.55 -31.89 1.30
N SER A 71 -3.64 -31.38 0.47
CA SER A 71 -3.28 -29.96 0.44
C SER A 71 -3.71 -29.28 -0.87
N VAL A 72 -4.10 -28.01 -0.77
CA VAL A 72 -4.53 -27.17 -1.90
C VAL A 72 -3.62 -25.94 -1.96
N SER A 73 -2.99 -25.70 -3.11
CA SER A 73 -2.19 -24.48 -3.32
C SER A 73 -3.06 -23.36 -3.88
N LEU A 74 -3.00 -22.19 -3.24
CA LEU A 74 -3.72 -21.00 -3.69
C LEU A 74 -2.88 -20.16 -4.65
N LEU A 75 -1.59 -19.98 -4.37
CA LEU A 75 -0.72 -19.14 -5.20
C LEU A 75 -0.35 -19.85 -6.52
N GLN A 76 -0.62 -19.22 -7.66
CA GLN A 76 -0.35 -19.83 -8.99
C GLN A 76 1.09 -19.64 -9.47
N GLN A 77 1.71 -18.53 -9.07
CA GLN A 77 3.09 -18.17 -9.39
C GLN A 77 3.67 -17.34 -8.24
N PRO A 78 4.99 -17.35 -8.03
CA PRO A 78 5.60 -16.48 -7.04
C PRO A 78 5.23 -15.01 -7.25
N ARG A 79 5.02 -14.29 -6.14
CA ARG A 79 4.74 -12.86 -6.12
C ARG A 79 5.69 -12.18 -5.15
N THR A 80 6.26 -11.06 -5.57
CA THR A 80 7.04 -10.18 -4.70
C THR A 80 6.09 -9.14 -4.14
N VAL A 81 6.24 -8.85 -2.85
CA VAL A 81 5.46 -7.85 -2.10
C VAL A 81 6.41 -6.91 -1.39
N GLU A 82 6.16 -5.61 -1.45
CA GLU A 82 6.82 -4.61 -0.59
C GLU A 82 6.04 -4.53 0.72
N LEU A 83 6.65 -5.00 1.82
CA LEU A 83 5.92 -5.14 3.08
C LEU A 83 5.82 -3.84 3.87
N THR A 84 6.80 -2.93 3.79
CA THR A 84 6.82 -1.74 4.67
C THR A 84 5.73 -0.73 4.34
N HIS A 85 5.24 -0.72 3.11
CA HIS A 85 4.08 0.03 2.68
C HIS A 85 2.78 -0.53 3.28
N LEU A 86 2.74 -1.81 3.63
CA LEU A 86 1.56 -2.49 4.18
C LEU A 86 1.43 -2.35 5.70
N GLY A 87 2.28 -1.55 6.34
CA GLY A 87 2.21 -1.31 7.78
C GLY A 87 0.83 -0.80 8.21
N GLY A 88 0.05 -1.63 8.89
CA GLY A 88 -1.32 -1.32 9.34
C GLY A 88 -2.41 -1.37 8.26
N ILE A 89 -2.14 -1.89 7.06
CA ILE A 89 -3.16 -2.20 6.05
C ILE A 89 -2.94 -3.62 5.52
N ARG A 90 -3.79 -4.04 4.59
CA ARG A 90 -3.61 -5.30 3.88
C ARG A 90 -3.88 -5.13 2.40
N ALA A 91 -3.05 -5.76 1.58
CA ALA A 91 -3.22 -5.77 0.12
C ALA A 91 -3.50 -7.20 -0.39
N PRO A 92 -4.26 -7.35 -1.49
CA PRO A 92 -4.48 -8.65 -2.13
C PRO A 92 -3.19 -9.26 -2.69
N LEU A 93 -2.91 -10.50 -2.26
CA LEU A 93 -1.88 -11.36 -2.83
C LEU A 93 -2.44 -12.25 -3.94
N GLU A 94 -3.62 -12.84 -3.74
CA GLU A 94 -4.25 -13.74 -4.72
C GLU A 94 -5.77 -13.75 -4.55
N LEU A 95 -6.49 -13.79 -5.67
CA LEU A 95 -7.94 -13.97 -5.75
C LEU A 95 -8.22 -15.31 -6.43
N LYS A 96 -8.48 -16.36 -5.66
CA LYS A 96 -8.66 -17.70 -6.21
C LYS A 96 -9.64 -18.51 -5.36
N PRO A 97 -10.63 -19.20 -5.97
CA PRO A 97 -11.55 -20.01 -5.20
C PRO A 97 -10.84 -21.14 -4.42
N LEU A 98 -11.20 -21.31 -3.15
CA LEU A 98 -10.81 -22.44 -2.32
C LEU A 98 -11.91 -23.50 -2.34
N ALA A 99 -11.53 -24.76 -2.57
CA ALA A 99 -12.48 -25.86 -2.57
C ALA A 99 -13.13 -26.04 -1.20
N ALA A 100 -14.42 -26.39 -1.17
CA ALA A 100 -15.15 -26.66 0.06
C ALA A 100 -14.52 -27.82 0.83
N GLY A 101 -14.46 -27.68 2.16
CA GLY A 101 -13.81 -28.63 3.03
C GLY A 101 -13.44 -28.04 4.38
N THR A 102 -12.88 -28.89 5.23
CA THR A 102 -12.35 -28.49 6.54
C THR A 102 -10.83 -28.45 6.46
N TYR A 103 -10.25 -27.27 6.69
CA TYR A 103 -8.81 -27.05 6.70
C TYR A 103 -8.31 -26.83 8.11
N THR A 104 -7.23 -27.52 8.48
CA THR A 104 -6.66 -27.49 9.83
C THR A 104 -5.42 -26.63 9.93
N SER A 105 -4.78 -26.33 8.79
CA SER A 105 -3.62 -25.45 8.75
C SER A 105 -3.49 -24.76 7.40
N MET A 106 -2.77 -23.66 7.39
CA MET A 106 -2.28 -23.00 6.19
C MET A 106 -0.78 -22.73 6.32
N SER A 107 -0.08 -22.64 5.20
CA SER A 107 1.34 -22.30 5.18
C SER A 107 1.66 -21.34 4.06
N ILE A 108 2.68 -20.52 4.31
CA ILE A 108 3.21 -19.53 3.39
C ILE A 108 4.72 -19.74 3.27
N THR A 109 5.24 -19.70 2.05
CA THR A 109 6.65 -19.97 1.76
C THR A 109 7.30 -18.79 1.08
N VAL A 110 8.37 -18.28 1.67
CA VAL A 110 9.20 -17.19 1.13
C VAL A 110 10.43 -17.77 0.46
N SER A 111 10.77 -17.24 -0.71
CA SER A 111 11.89 -17.71 -1.54
C SER A 111 13.02 -16.70 -1.71
N ALA A 112 12.73 -15.41 -1.56
CA ALA A 112 13.71 -14.34 -1.62
C ALA A 112 13.24 -13.14 -0.78
N ALA A 113 14.20 -12.36 -0.27
CA ALA A 113 13.93 -11.09 0.40
C ALA A 113 15.07 -10.10 0.10
N THR A 114 14.72 -8.88 -0.29
CA THR A 114 15.65 -7.75 -0.46
C THR A 114 15.22 -6.64 0.47
N ILE A 115 16.13 -6.20 1.33
CA ILE A 115 15.83 -5.28 2.44
C ILE A 115 16.66 -4.02 2.25
N THR A 116 16.00 -2.87 2.18
CA THR A 116 16.63 -1.56 2.31
C THR A 116 16.39 -1.06 3.73
N TYR A 117 17.46 -0.87 4.50
CA TYR A 117 17.41 -0.50 5.92
C TYR A 117 18.42 0.60 6.22
N ILE A 118 18.31 1.22 7.38
CA ILE A 118 19.26 2.23 7.83
C ILE A 118 20.43 1.54 8.51
N ASP A 119 21.64 1.69 7.96
CA ASP A 119 22.84 1.21 8.62
C ASP A 119 23.04 1.99 9.94
N PRO A 120 23.04 1.32 11.10
CA PRO A 120 23.09 1.98 12.39
C PRO A 120 24.42 2.70 12.65
N THR A 121 25.47 2.39 11.88
CA THR A 121 26.81 2.98 11.99
C THR A 121 26.92 4.26 11.16
N THR A 122 26.39 4.25 9.94
CA THR A 122 26.52 5.37 9.00
C THR A 122 25.30 6.29 9.01
N GLY A 123 24.15 5.81 9.48
CA GLY A 123 22.87 6.49 9.39
C GLY A 123 22.39 6.65 7.95
N GLN A 124 22.86 5.82 7.01
CA GLN A 124 22.49 5.89 5.60
C GLN A 124 21.68 4.65 5.18
N PRO A 125 20.80 4.78 4.17
CA PRO A 125 20.14 3.62 3.56
C PRO A 125 21.14 2.65 2.92
N VAL A 126 20.97 1.37 3.17
CA VAL A 126 21.74 0.27 2.58
C VAL A 126 20.78 -0.84 2.15
N THR A 127 21.00 -1.40 0.97
CA THR A 127 20.21 -2.51 0.43
C THR A 127 21.00 -3.81 0.50
N ALA A 128 20.38 -4.86 1.03
CA ALA A 128 20.96 -6.19 1.11
C ALA A 128 19.98 -7.27 0.64
N LYS A 129 20.51 -8.29 -0.05
CA LYS A 129 19.77 -9.54 -0.26
C LYS A 129 19.86 -10.36 1.02
N ALA A 130 18.72 -10.59 1.65
CA ALA A 130 18.68 -11.34 2.89
C ALA A 130 18.91 -12.83 2.63
N THR A 131 19.63 -13.48 3.53
CA THR A 131 19.73 -14.93 3.56
C THR A 131 18.47 -15.50 4.20
N ILE A 132 17.82 -16.46 3.54
CA ILE A 132 16.67 -17.19 4.08
C ILE A 132 17.12 -18.61 4.42
N PRO A 133 17.18 -18.99 5.70
CA PRO A 133 17.49 -20.37 6.07
C PRO A 133 16.43 -21.32 5.50
N ALA A 134 16.84 -22.32 4.72
CA ALA A 134 15.92 -23.23 4.03
C ALA A 134 14.94 -23.93 4.99
N ALA A 135 15.36 -24.23 6.22
CA ALA A 135 14.52 -24.85 7.24
C ALA A 135 13.43 -23.93 7.81
N ALA A 136 13.52 -22.62 7.56
CA ALA A 136 12.59 -21.61 8.06
C ALA A 136 11.92 -20.81 6.92
N ALA A 137 12.12 -21.20 5.66
CA ALA A 137 11.52 -20.54 4.50
C ALA A 137 9.99 -20.65 4.47
N THR A 138 9.42 -21.64 5.17
CA THR A 138 7.97 -21.87 5.25
C THR A 138 7.52 -21.69 6.69
N ASP A 139 6.51 -20.83 6.88
CA ASP A 139 5.77 -20.74 8.14
C ASP A 139 4.45 -21.52 8.02
N THR A 140 4.07 -22.22 9.09
CA THR A 140 2.85 -23.06 9.12
C THR A 140 1.98 -22.67 10.30
N ILE A 141 0.78 -22.18 9.98
CA ILE A 141 -0.20 -21.68 10.93
C ILE A 141 -1.28 -22.75 11.11
N THR A 142 -1.48 -23.15 12.37
CA THR A 142 -2.57 -24.06 12.73
C THR A 142 -3.86 -23.26 12.92
N LEU A 143 -4.93 -23.67 12.26
CA LEU A 143 -6.24 -23.03 12.37
C LEU A 143 -7.00 -23.62 13.55
N ASN A 144 -7.35 -22.76 14.51
CA ASN A 144 -8.11 -23.15 15.70
C ASN A 144 -9.20 -22.11 16.01
N PRO A 145 -10.48 -22.39 15.71
CA PRO A 145 -11.00 -23.65 15.16
C PRO A 145 -10.58 -23.90 13.70
N PRO A 146 -10.68 -25.16 13.19
CA PRO A 146 -10.46 -25.44 11.77
C PRO A 146 -11.39 -24.61 10.87
N LEU A 147 -10.86 -24.10 9.75
CA LEU A 147 -11.63 -23.32 8.79
C LEU A 147 -12.60 -24.24 8.04
N GLN A 148 -13.88 -23.86 8.05
CA GLN A 148 -14.94 -24.52 7.29
C GLN A 148 -15.23 -23.72 6.03
N VAL A 149 -14.78 -24.21 4.88
CA VAL A 149 -15.07 -23.60 3.59
C VAL A 149 -16.31 -24.24 3.02
N SER A 150 -17.34 -23.44 2.76
CA SER A 150 -18.60 -23.88 2.16
C SER A 150 -18.67 -23.53 0.68
N ALA A 151 -19.75 -23.90 -0.01
CA ALA A 151 -19.97 -23.47 -1.40
C ALA A 151 -20.58 -22.05 -1.48
N GLN A 152 -20.95 -21.48 -0.33
CA GLN A 152 -21.64 -20.21 -0.18
C GLN A 152 -20.74 -19.23 0.59
N GLY A 153 -20.79 -17.96 0.17
CA GLY A 153 -19.98 -16.89 0.76
C GLY A 153 -18.51 -16.95 0.36
N ALA A 154 -17.79 -15.86 0.62
CA ALA A 154 -16.36 -15.75 0.44
C ALA A 154 -15.58 -16.10 1.71
N THR A 155 -14.33 -16.51 1.52
CA THR A 155 -13.34 -16.74 2.57
C THR A 155 -12.30 -15.62 2.52
N ASP A 156 -12.05 -14.96 3.64
CA ASP A 156 -10.89 -14.08 3.80
C ASP A 156 -9.75 -14.87 4.44
N VAL A 157 -8.56 -14.76 3.85
CA VAL A 157 -7.32 -15.35 4.34
C VAL A 157 -6.32 -14.22 4.51
N ARG A 158 -5.84 -14.06 5.74
CA ARG A 158 -4.97 -12.95 6.15
C ARG A 158 -3.63 -13.52 6.55
N PHE A 159 -2.57 -13.05 5.91
CA PHE A 159 -1.21 -13.21 6.39
C PHE A 159 -0.70 -11.87 6.85
N ASP A 160 -0.04 -11.85 7.98
CA ASP A 160 0.49 -10.64 8.58
C ASP A 160 1.95 -10.89 8.94
N PHE A 161 2.85 -10.26 8.19
CA PHE A 161 4.27 -10.40 8.44
C PHE A 161 4.63 -9.59 9.68
N ASP A 162 5.47 -10.15 10.55
CA ASP A 162 6.13 -9.38 11.59
C ASP A 162 7.56 -9.13 11.13
N LEU A 163 7.78 -8.01 10.42
CA LEU A 163 9.12 -7.68 9.92
C LEU A 163 10.12 -7.53 11.06
N GLN A 164 9.70 -7.01 12.21
CA GLN A 164 10.57 -6.80 13.38
C GLN A 164 11.09 -8.14 13.93
N SER A 165 10.23 -9.15 14.03
CA SER A 165 10.61 -10.49 14.47
C SER A 165 11.22 -11.34 13.34
N SER A 166 11.03 -10.95 12.08
CA SER A 166 11.53 -11.69 10.92
C SER A 166 12.97 -11.34 10.53
N LEU A 167 13.45 -10.15 10.88
CA LEU A 167 14.74 -9.63 10.44
C LEU A 167 15.80 -9.66 11.53
N ASP A 168 16.97 -10.19 11.17
CA ASP A 168 18.20 -10.02 11.94
C ASP A 168 19.19 -9.16 11.15
N LEU A 169 19.42 -7.96 11.68
CA LEU A 169 20.37 -6.96 11.18
C LEU A 169 21.68 -6.93 12.01
N THR A 170 21.83 -7.82 13.00
CA THR A 170 22.94 -7.82 13.97
C THR A 170 24.15 -8.62 13.46
N GLY A 171 24.67 -8.23 12.30
CA GLY A 171 25.85 -8.89 11.73
C GLY A 171 26.25 -8.34 10.38
N SER A 172 27.19 -9.02 9.71
CA SER A 172 27.58 -8.67 8.33
C SER A 172 26.63 -9.24 7.27
N THR A 173 25.70 -10.11 7.67
CA THR A 173 24.73 -10.75 6.79
C THR A 173 23.33 -10.46 7.31
N VAL A 174 22.50 -9.83 6.48
CA VAL A 174 21.07 -9.69 6.75
C VAL A 174 20.42 -11.06 6.62
N THR A 175 19.72 -11.50 7.66
CA THR A 175 18.99 -12.77 7.65
C THR A 175 17.48 -12.50 7.76
N PHE A 176 16.69 -13.17 6.94
CA PHE A 176 15.24 -13.11 6.98
C PHE A 176 14.67 -14.48 7.35
N THR A 177 14.04 -14.57 8.51
CA THR A 177 13.37 -15.76 9.04
C THR A 177 11.90 -15.41 9.21
N PRO A 178 11.04 -15.70 8.22
CA PRO A 178 9.65 -15.27 8.24
C PRO A 178 8.94 -15.64 9.55
N LYS A 179 8.36 -14.64 10.20
CA LYS A 179 7.42 -14.75 11.31
C LYS A 179 6.11 -14.17 10.83
N ILE A 180 5.11 -15.02 10.65
CA ILE A 180 3.88 -14.65 9.98
C ILE A 180 2.69 -15.06 10.84
N GLY A 181 1.94 -14.06 11.31
CA GLY A 181 0.61 -14.27 11.83
C GLY A 181 -0.34 -14.66 10.69
N GLY A 182 -1.38 -15.41 11.01
CA GLY A 182 -2.44 -15.56 10.02
C GLY A 182 -3.75 -16.05 10.57
N ALA A 183 -4.80 -15.60 9.90
CA ALA A 183 -6.18 -15.94 10.20
C ALA A 183 -6.91 -16.28 8.90
N ALA A 184 -7.94 -17.10 9.00
CA ALA A 184 -8.84 -17.35 7.89
C ALA A 184 -10.26 -17.55 8.43
N THR A 185 -11.23 -16.93 7.79
CA THR A 185 -12.64 -17.00 8.20
C THR A 185 -13.58 -16.76 7.02
N SER A 186 -14.87 -17.04 7.23
CA SER A 186 -15.91 -16.61 6.31
C SER A 186 -16.10 -15.10 6.42
N VAL A 187 -16.15 -14.40 5.30
CA VAL A 187 -16.38 -12.94 5.26
C VAL A 187 -17.69 -12.59 5.96
N GLU A 188 -18.73 -13.43 5.85
CA GLU A 188 -20.03 -13.22 6.51
C GLU A 188 -19.93 -13.22 8.05
N SER A 189 -18.88 -13.80 8.62
CA SER A 189 -18.65 -13.85 10.07
C SER A 189 -17.76 -12.72 10.59
N GLU A 190 -17.26 -11.85 9.72
CA GLU A 190 -16.41 -10.72 10.07
C GLU A 190 -17.24 -9.47 10.35
N ASP A 191 -16.72 -8.63 11.24
CA ASP A 191 -17.20 -7.26 11.39
C ASP A 191 -16.76 -6.41 10.18
N ASP A 192 -17.48 -5.31 9.90
CA ASP A 192 -17.23 -4.51 8.69
C ASP A 192 -15.86 -3.82 8.69
N ASP A 193 -15.33 -3.44 9.86
CA ASP A 193 -14.00 -2.86 10.05
C ASP A 193 -12.88 -3.85 9.69
N GLN A 194 -13.11 -5.13 9.93
CA GLN A 194 -12.18 -6.19 9.58
C GLN A 194 -12.13 -6.47 8.07
N ARG A 195 -12.99 -5.89 7.25
CA ARG A 195 -13.07 -6.15 5.79
C ARG A 195 -12.32 -5.11 4.95
N SER A 196 -11.63 -4.17 5.60
CA SER A 196 -10.81 -3.15 4.94
C SER A 196 -9.61 -3.79 4.23
N VAL A 197 -9.42 -3.44 2.96
CA VAL A 197 -8.35 -3.88 2.06
C VAL A 197 -7.91 -2.67 1.24
N HIS A 198 -6.64 -2.59 0.88
CA HIS A 198 -6.09 -1.56 0.01
C HIS A 198 -5.64 -2.18 -1.32
N VAL A 199 -5.92 -1.50 -2.43
CA VAL A 199 -5.55 -1.95 -3.79
C VAL A 199 -4.89 -0.80 -4.53
N ASP A 200 -3.70 -0.46 -4.04
CA ASP A 200 -2.91 0.63 -4.58
C ASP A 200 -2.21 0.13 -5.86
N GLY A 201 -2.18 0.97 -6.89
CA GLY A 201 -1.60 0.57 -8.16
C GLY A 201 -2.10 1.36 -9.36
N THR A 202 -1.91 0.76 -10.54
CA THR A 202 -2.19 1.42 -11.82
C THR A 202 -3.55 1.01 -12.36
N VAL A 203 -4.35 1.99 -12.78
CA VAL A 203 -5.58 1.73 -13.52
C VAL A 203 -5.24 1.08 -14.87
N SER A 204 -5.76 -0.12 -15.09
CA SER A 204 -5.57 -0.91 -16.30
C SER A 204 -6.81 -0.94 -17.21
N ALA A 205 -8.00 -0.72 -16.65
CA ALA A 205 -9.24 -0.53 -17.39
C ALA A 205 -10.30 0.21 -16.54
N VAL A 206 -11.19 0.93 -17.22
CA VAL A 206 -12.34 1.62 -16.62
C VAL A 206 -13.60 1.26 -17.40
N ASP A 207 -14.63 0.79 -16.69
CA ASP A 207 -15.94 0.47 -17.27
C ASP A 207 -17.07 1.22 -16.53
N THR A 208 -17.53 2.30 -17.16
CA THR A 208 -18.63 3.13 -16.65
C THR A 208 -20.01 2.49 -16.82
N THR A 209 -20.14 1.42 -17.60
CA THR A 209 -21.39 0.67 -17.75
C THR A 209 -21.52 -0.38 -16.65
N ALA A 210 -20.42 -1.08 -16.34
CA ALA A 210 -20.36 -2.06 -15.25
C ALA A 210 -20.09 -1.43 -13.87
N ASN A 211 -19.73 -0.14 -13.83
CA ASN A 211 -19.25 0.56 -12.64
C ASN A 211 -18.04 -0.14 -11.99
N THR A 212 -17.01 -0.40 -12.78
CA THR A 212 -15.81 -1.09 -12.31
C THR A 212 -14.52 -0.43 -12.79
N ILE A 213 -13.47 -0.58 -11.98
CA ILE A 213 -12.09 -0.22 -12.30
C ILE A 213 -11.25 -1.49 -12.18
N ALA A 214 -10.41 -1.79 -13.17
CA ALA A 214 -9.40 -2.83 -13.05
C ALA A 214 -8.05 -2.20 -12.72
N ILE A 215 -7.39 -2.66 -11.66
CA ILE A 215 -6.11 -2.16 -11.18
C ILE A 215 -5.06 -3.27 -11.29
N LYS A 216 -3.85 -2.93 -11.71
CA LYS A 216 -2.67 -3.77 -11.49
C LYS A 216 -2.03 -3.31 -10.18
N ALA A 217 -2.20 -4.09 -9.13
CA ALA A 217 -1.73 -3.75 -7.78
C ALA A 217 -0.20 -3.56 -7.77
N GLY A 218 0.26 -2.43 -7.22
CA GLY A 218 1.67 -2.06 -7.05
C GLY A 218 2.39 -2.99 -6.07
N ASP A 219 1.71 -3.50 -5.05
CA ASP A 219 2.37 -4.37 -4.08
C ASP A 219 2.63 -5.78 -4.62
N SER A 220 1.68 -6.39 -5.36
CA SER A 220 1.72 -7.82 -5.70
C SER A 220 1.74 -8.14 -7.20
N GLY A 221 1.60 -7.11 -8.05
CA GLY A 221 1.40 -7.24 -9.49
C GLY A 221 0.10 -7.95 -9.88
N LEU A 222 -0.82 -8.16 -8.94
CA LEU A 222 -2.10 -8.81 -9.16
C LEU A 222 -3.05 -7.87 -9.91
N ASN A 223 -3.78 -8.40 -10.90
CA ASN A 223 -4.90 -7.67 -11.48
C ASN A 223 -6.13 -7.85 -10.58
N VAL A 224 -6.66 -6.74 -10.09
CA VAL A 224 -7.82 -6.67 -9.20
C VAL A 224 -8.92 -5.86 -9.89
N THR A 225 -10.17 -6.21 -9.65
CA THR A 225 -11.32 -5.41 -10.12
C THR A 225 -12.07 -4.88 -8.91
N LEU A 226 -12.22 -3.56 -8.88
CA LEU A 226 -12.98 -2.84 -7.87
C LEU A 226 -14.34 -2.46 -8.46
N HIS A 227 -15.39 -2.64 -7.67
CA HIS A 227 -16.70 -2.06 -7.92
C HIS A 227 -16.75 -0.64 -7.38
N VAL A 228 -17.32 0.26 -8.16
CA VAL A 228 -17.56 1.65 -7.79
C VAL A 228 -19.05 1.84 -7.57
N THR A 229 -19.41 2.59 -6.53
CA THR A 229 -20.81 2.87 -6.17
C THR A 229 -21.04 4.36 -6.05
N SER A 230 -22.28 4.77 -5.74
CA SER A 230 -22.59 6.17 -5.43
C SER A 230 -21.93 6.67 -4.15
N ASP A 231 -21.47 5.75 -3.30
CA ASP A 231 -20.87 6.05 -2.00
C ASP A 231 -19.33 6.08 -2.09
N THR A 232 -18.76 5.76 -3.25
CA THR A 232 -17.32 5.86 -3.49
C THR A 232 -16.92 7.34 -3.58
N GLU A 233 -16.02 7.76 -2.69
CA GLU A 233 -15.44 9.10 -2.69
C GLU A 233 -14.25 9.17 -3.64
N PHE A 234 -14.16 10.24 -4.43
CA PHE A 234 -13.05 10.51 -5.34
C PHE A 234 -12.38 11.83 -4.96
N ASP A 235 -11.05 11.88 -5.05
CA ASP A 235 -10.28 13.11 -4.88
C ASP A 235 -10.20 13.95 -6.17
N ASP A 236 -9.81 15.22 -6.06
CA ASP A 236 -9.37 16.12 -7.15
C ASP A 236 -10.35 16.33 -8.31
N ASN A 237 -11.65 16.16 -8.06
CA ASN A 237 -12.71 16.16 -9.08
C ASN A 237 -12.55 15.02 -10.12
N VAL A 238 -11.80 13.98 -9.78
CA VAL A 238 -11.79 12.72 -10.50
C VAL A 238 -13.14 12.03 -10.27
N SER A 239 -13.53 11.19 -11.21
CA SER A 239 -14.73 10.37 -11.16
C SER A 239 -14.47 9.13 -11.99
N LEU A 240 -15.31 8.10 -11.86
CA LEU A 240 -15.23 6.94 -12.74
C LEU A 240 -15.27 7.30 -14.24
N ALA A 241 -15.94 8.39 -14.61
CA ALA A 241 -16.05 8.81 -16.01
C ALA A 241 -14.81 9.58 -16.52
N THR A 242 -13.98 10.11 -15.62
CA THR A 242 -12.80 10.92 -15.96
C THR A 242 -11.49 10.21 -15.66
N LEU A 243 -11.50 9.18 -14.82
CA LEU A 243 -10.34 8.33 -14.55
C LEU A 243 -9.90 7.61 -15.83
N GLN A 244 -8.60 7.62 -16.13
CA GLN A 244 -8.06 6.97 -17.32
C GLN A 244 -7.16 5.79 -16.98
N VAL A 245 -6.85 5.01 -18.00
CA VAL A 245 -5.87 3.93 -17.92
C VAL A 245 -4.48 4.53 -17.83
N GLY A 246 -3.67 4.04 -16.89
CA GLY A 246 -2.32 4.52 -16.61
C GLY A 246 -2.22 5.35 -15.34
N THR A 247 -3.33 5.91 -14.85
CA THR A 247 -3.36 6.67 -13.60
C THR A 247 -2.95 5.78 -12.43
N GLN A 248 -2.06 6.30 -11.57
CA GLN A 248 -1.74 5.67 -10.30
C GLN A 248 -2.76 6.12 -9.25
N ILE A 249 -3.32 5.17 -8.52
CA ILE A 249 -4.31 5.45 -7.47
C ILE A 249 -3.98 4.71 -6.18
N ASP A 250 -4.36 5.35 -5.08
CA ASP A 250 -4.41 4.77 -3.73
C ASP A 250 -5.89 4.57 -3.37
N THR A 251 -6.25 3.38 -2.89
CA THR A 251 -7.64 3.00 -2.64
C THR A 251 -7.86 2.44 -1.25
N VAL A 252 -8.99 2.82 -0.66
CA VAL A 252 -9.56 2.12 0.49
C VAL A 252 -10.76 1.31 -0.02
N ASP A 253 -10.70 0.00 0.16
CA ASP A 253 -11.68 -0.95 -0.37
C ASP A 253 -12.31 -1.79 0.74
N ARG A 254 -13.49 -2.34 0.44
CA ARG A 254 -14.17 -3.31 1.30
C ARG A 254 -14.33 -4.64 0.60
N LEU A 255 -13.94 -5.71 1.27
CA LEU A 255 -14.26 -7.08 0.89
C LEU A 255 -15.73 -7.39 1.15
N ASN A 256 -16.47 -7.74 0.09
CA ASN A 256 -17.88 -8.10 0.18
C ASN A 256 -18.06 -9.60 0.46
N VAL A 257 -19.24 -9.96 0.97
CA VAL A 257 -19.61 -11.35 1.31
C VAL A 257 -19.58 -12.32 0.12
N ASP A 258 -19.61 -11.81 -1.12
CA ASP A 258 -19.49 -12.58 -2.36
C ASP A 258 -18.05 -12.67 -2.90
N GLY A 259 -17.09 -12.02 -2.23
CA GLY A 259 -15.68 -12.03 -2.59
C GLY A 259 -15.28 -10.92 -3.57
N SER A 260 -16.24 -10.07 -3.98
CA SER A 260 -15.93 -8.85 -4.73
C SER A 260 -15.35 -7.78 -3.81
N LEU A 261 -14.64 -6.81 -4.40
CA LEU A 261 -14.10 -5.65 -3.70
C LEU A 261 -14.85 -4.39 -4.15
N THR A 262 -15.27 -3.54 -3.21
CA THR A 262 -15.89 -2.24 -3.49
C THR A 262 -14.99 -1.12 -3.01
N ALA A 263 -14.69 -0.18 -3.90
CA ALA A 263 -13.96 1.04 -3.54
C ALA A 263 -14.81 1.95 -2.66
N LEU A 264 -14.28 2.32 -1.51
CA LEU A 264 -14.83 3.33 -0.62
C LEU A 264 -14.22 4.70 -0.93
N LYS A 265 -12.91 4.74 -1.19
CA LYS A 265 -12.16 5.94 -1.55
C LYS A 265 -11.20 5.64 -2.69
N ILE A 266 -11.09 6.58 -3.61
CA ILE A 266 -10.13 6.55 -4.71
C ILE A 266 -9.42 7.91 -4.75
N GLU A 267 -8.12 7.90 -4.51
CA GLU A 267 -7.27 9.08 -4.61
C GLU A 267 -6.30 8.90 -5.78
N ASP A 268 -6.17 9.95 -6.59
CA ASP A 268 -5.20 10.02 -7.68
C ASP A 268 -3.86 10.53 -7.14
N THR A 269 -2.80 9.73 -7.30
CA THR A 269 -1.47 10.07 -6.78
C THR A 269 -0.59 10.80 -7.81
N ASP A 270 -1.06 10.98 -9.04
CA ASP A 270 -0.38 11.70 -10.13
C ASP A 270 -1.02 13.05 -10.49
N GLY A 271 -2.15 13.38 -9.87
CA GLY A 271 -2.81 14.66 -10.02
C GLY A 271 -3.57 14.84 -11.32
N GLY A 272 -3.85 13.75 -12.04
CA GLY A 272 -4.83 13.66 -13.12
C GLY A 272 -4.44 14.36 -14.41
N THR A 273 -3.15 14.70 -14.58
CA THR A 273 -2.67 15.49 -15.73
C THR A 273 -1.40 14.97 -16.41
N GLU A 274 -0.69 14.02 -15.81
CA GLU A 274 0.54 13.42 -16.37
C GLU A 274 0.27 12.20 -17.30
N GLU A 275 -1.02 11.94 -17.56
CA GLU A 275 -1.66 10.81 -18.26
C GLU A 275 -1.09 10.36 -19.62
N ASN A 276 -0.08 11.00 -20.18
CA ASN A 276 0.48 10.63 -21.48
C ASN A 276 1.99 10.87 -21.67
N GLN A 277 2.74 11.29 -20.65
CA GLN A 277 4.14 11.68 -20.84
C GLN A 277 5.09 11.16 -19.78
N GLN A 278 5.57 9.92 -19.97
CA GLN A 278 6.93 9.49 -19.55
C GLN A 278 7.33 9.80 -18.09
N GLY A 279 6.35 10.07 -17.22
CA GLY A 279 6.55 10.53 -15.86
C GLY A 279 6.73 9.33 -14.95
N ASP A 280 7.65 9.47 -14.02
CA ASP A 280 7.85 8.50 -12.95
C ASP A 280 6.94 8.94 -11.77
N ILE A 281 6.15 7.99 -11.26
CA ILE A 281 5.34 8.17 -10.06
C ILE A 281 5.88 7.20 -9.01
N ASP A 282 6.45 7.75 -7.96
CA ASP A 282 7.12 6.99 -6.90
C ASP A 282 6.65 7.46 -5.52
N GLY A 283 6.26 6.50 -4.68
CA GLY A 283 5.94 6.68 -3.27
C GLY A 283 7.09 6.20 -2.39
N GLY A 284 7.39 6.86 -1.27
CA GLY A 284 8.53 6.47 -0.44
C GLY A 284 8.80 7.33 0.78
N ILE A 285 9.91 7.04 1.48
CA ILE A 285 10.33 7.76 2.70
C ILE A 285 11.47 8.72 2.38
N VAL A 286 11.31 9.99 2.75
CA VAL A 286 12.37 11.01 2.64
C VAL A 286 13.53 10.67 3.57
N THR A 287 14.76 10.66 3.05
CA THR A 287 16.00 10.33 3.76
C THR A 287 17.01 11.48 3.82
N ALA A 288 16.85 12.51 3.00
CA ALA A 288 17.62 13.76 3.09
C ALA A 288 16.85 14.92 2.47
N VAL A 289 17.06 16.15 2.94
CA VAL A 289 16.41 17.36 2.43
C VAL A 289 17.46 18.45 2.20
N THR A 290 17.39 19.11 1.04
CA THR A 290 18.26 20.24 0.67
C THR A 290 17.43 21.50 0.50
N ARG A 291 17.81 22.55 1.23
CA ARG A 291 17.18 23.87 1.17
C ARG A 291 18.19 24.93 0.75
N ASP A 292 17.70 25.98 0.09
CA ASP A 292 18.53 27.13 -0.27
C ASP A 292 18.78 28.07 0.93
N SER A 293 19.47 29.19 0.67
CA SER A 293 19.76 30.20 1.70
C SER A 293 18.53 30.95 2.23
N GLN A 294 17.38 30.78 1.58
CA GLN A 294 16.06 31.33 1.93
C GLN A 294 15.15 30.25 2.54
N ASN A 295 15.72 29.09 2.90
CA ASN A 295 15.03 27.93 3.46
C ASN A 295 13.96 27.33 2.51
N GLN A 296 14.02 27.61 1.21
CA GLN A 296 13.13 27.02 0.21
C GLN A 296 13.63 25.62 -0.14
N LEU A 297 12.70 24.69 -0.36
CA LEU A 297 13.05 23.33 -0.78
C LEU A 297 13.60 23.37 -2.20
N THR A 298 14.76 22.74 -2.42
CA THR A 298 15.39 22.65 -3.75
C THR A 298 15.56 21.23 -4.23
N SER A 299 15.77 20.29 -3.30
CA SER A 299 15.73 18.86 -3.59
C SER A 299 15.56 18.06 -2.31
N PHE A 300 15.20 16.80 -2.45
CA PHE A 300 15.29 15.82 -1.38
C PHE A 300 15.65 14.44 -1.96
N THR A 301 16.03 13.53 -1.08
CA THR A 301 16.29 12.13 -1.41
C THR A 301 15.26 11.27 -0.70
N MET A 302 14.78 10.21 -1.33
CA MET A 302 13.85 9.25 -0.75
C MET A 302 14.23 7.81 -1.08
N VAL A 303 13.74 6.85 -0.30
CA VAL A 303 13.73 5.42 -0.66
C VAL A 303 12.35 5.05 -1.17
N ILE A 304 12.28 4.52 -2.39
CA ILE A 304 11.04 4.14 -3.06
C ILE A 304 10.46 2.88 -2.39
N ARG A 305 9.17 2.91 -2.08
CA ARG A 305 8.37 1.81 -1.50
C ARG A 305 7.17 1.44 -2.37
N ASP A 306 6.73 2.35 -3.23
CA ASP A 306 5.68 2.09 -4.20
C ASP A 306 6.08 2.75 -5.52
N SER A 307 5.90 2.04 -6.63
CA SER A 307 6.25 2.49 -7.97
C SER A 307 5.56 1.65 -9.04
N LEU A 308 5.34 2.27 -10.20
CA LEU A 308 4.98 1.58 -11.43
C LEU A 308 6.10 0.65 -11.94
N ASP A 309 7.34 1.01 -11.67
CA ASP A 309 8.52 0.24 -12.02
C ASP A 309 9.00 -0.56 -10.80
N PHE A 310 8.57 -1.81 -10.71
CA PHE A 310 8.97 -2.71 -9.63
C PHE A 310 10.50 -2.85 -9.47
N ASP A 311 11.28 -2.55 -10.50
CA ASP A 311 12.73 -2.61 -10.42
C ASP A 311 13.31 -1.44 -9.61
N THR A 312 12.56 -0.33 -9.41
CA THR A 312 12.99 0.85 -8.62
C THR A 312 12.71 0.71 -7.12
N LEU A 313 11.84 -0.22 -6.73
CA LEU A 313 11.47 -0.45 -5.34
C LEU A 313 12.70 -0.74 -4.47
N GLY A 314 12.77 -0.07 -3.33
CA GLY A 314 13.89 -0.11 -2.39
C GLY A 314 15.14 0.66 -2.84
N GLN A 315 15.15 1.26 -4.04
CA GLN A 315 16.22 2.14 -4.49
C GLN A 315 16.07 3.55 -3.93
N THR A 316 17.17 4.30 -3.99
CA THR A 316 17.20 5.72 -3.62
C THR A 316 16.91 6.59 -4.84
N LEU A 317 15.97 7.53 -4.68
CA LEU A 317 15.58 8.53 -5.68
C LEU A 317 15.96 9.93 -5.21
N THR A 318 16.57 10.73 -6.07
CA THR A 318 16.72 12.17 -5.87
C THR A 318 15.59 12.92 -6.57
N VAL A 319 14.93 13.80 -5.85
CA VAL A 319 13.81 14.60 -6.34
C VAL A 319 14.23 16.06 -6.34
N GLU A 320 14.30 16.65 -7.53
CA GLU A 320 14.53 18.09 -7.72
C GLU A 320 13.20 18.84 -7.63
N VAL A 321 13.22 19.99 -6.96
CA VAL A 321 12.05 20.84 -6.73
C VAL A 321 12.33 22.23 -7.27
N ASN A 322 11.37 22.81 -7.99
CA ASN A 322 11.48 24.17 -8.51
C ASN A 322 10.17 24.94 -8.33
N SER A 323 10.09 26.17 -8.84
CA SER A 323 8.90 27.02 -8.71
C SER A 323 7.66 26.51 -9.45
N GLY A 324 7.80 25.50 -10.31
CA GLY A 324 6.73 24.84 -11.03
C GLY A 324 6.22 23.56 -10.34
N THR A 325 6.93 23.05 -9.33
CA THR A 325 6.47 21.91 -8.55
C THR A 325 5.23 22.29 -7.72
N VAL A 326 4.16 21.52 -7.87
CA VAL A 326 2.92 21.70 -7.14
C VAL A 326 2.92 20.82 -5.89
N PHE A 327 2.54 21.38 -4.75
CA PHE A 327 2.28 20.61 -3.53
C PHE A 327 0.77 20.50 -3.38
N LYS A 328 0.27 19.27 -3.25
CA LYS A 328 -1.17 19.02 -3.09
C LYS A 328 -1.44 18.33 -1.78
N ASP A 329 -2.59 18.68 -1.22
CA ASP A 329 -3.16 17.94 -0.11
C ASP A 329 -3.69 16.60 -0.62
N SER A 330 -3.65 15.58 0.23
CA SER A 330 -4.31 14.29 -0.02
C SER A 330 -5.68 14.30 0.65
N MET A 331 -6.75 13.87 -0.03
CA MET A 331 -8.07 13.71 0.60
C MET A 331 -7.98 12.80 1.83
N MET A 332 -7.22 11.70 1.74
CA MET A 332 -7.01 10.81 2.89
C MET A 332 -6.22 11.49 4.01
N ALA A 333 -5.22 12.31 3.70
CA ALA A 333 -4.50 13.11 4.70
C ALA A 333 -5.39 14.16 5.38
N GLN A 334 -6.23 14.85 4.61
CA GLN A 334 -7.20 15.81 5.14
C GLN A 334 -8.24 15.12 6.02
N ALA A 335 -8.73 13.95 5.62
CA ALA A 335 -9.63 13.13 6.43
C ALA A 335 -8.98 12.66 7.74
N ALA A 336 -7.65 12.48 7.77
CA ALA A 336 -6.87 12.20 8.97
C ALA A 336 -6.62 13.45 9.86
N GLY A 337 -6.80 14.65 9.32
CA GLY A 337 -6.66 15.92 10.03
C GLY A 337 -5.49 16.80 9.58
N LEU A 338 -4.74 16.40 8.54
CA LEU A 338 -3.70 17.24 7.96
C LEU A 338 -4.34 18.43 7.22
N ALA A 339 -4.18 19.64 7.75
CA ALA A 339 -4.89 20.80 7.25
C ALA A 339 -4.26 21.45 5.99
N SER A 340 -2.95 21.33 5.80
CA SER A 340 -2.24 21.91 4.66
C SER A 340 -0.90 21.23 4.42
N TYR A 341 -0.52 21.12 3.16
CA TYR A 341 0.76 20.56 2.72
C TYR A 341 1.50 21.49 1.73
N ASP A 342 2.73 21.86 2.05
CA ASP A 342 3.58 22.70 1.19
C ASP A 342 5.07 22.32 1.25
N GLN A 343 5.94 23.06 0.56
CA GLN A 343 7.39 22.80 0.57
C GLN A 343 8.06 22.86 1.96
N SER A 344 7.45 23.55 2.93
CA SER A 344 7.93 23.57 4.32
C SER A 344 7.56 22.30 5.07
N SER A 345 6.54 21.59 4.60
CA SER A 345 6.11 20.30 5.14
C SER A 345 7.06 19.15 4.82
N ILE A 346 8.03 19.31 3.92
CA ILE A 346 9.01 18.26 3.57
C ILE A 346 10.15 18.21 4.58
N PHE A 347 10.29 17.06 5.25
CA PHE A 347 11.37 16.75 6.18
C PHE A 347 11.69 15.26 6.16
N VAL A 348 12.80 14.89 6.80
CA VAL A 348 13.28 13.50 6.77
C VAL A 348 12.41 12.59 7.63
N GLY A 349 12.14 11.38 7.17
CA GLY A 349 11.22 10.42 7.79
C GLY A 349 9.77 10.54 7.33
N GLN A 350 9.43 11.60 6.60
CA GLN A 350 8.10 11.77 6.01
C GLN A 350 7.89 10.82 4.82
N GLY A 351 6.68 10.29 4.69
CA GLY A 351 6.22 9.58 3.49
C GLY A 351 5.74 10.59 2.44
N VAL A 352 6.13 10.41 1.18
CA VAL A 352 5.69 11.26 0.07
C VAL A 352 5.40 10.44 -1.18
N TRP A 353 4.45 10.93 -1.98
CA TRP A 353 4.24 10.57 -3.37
C TRP A 353 4.83 11.67 -4.25
N VAL A 354 5.55 11.28 -5.30
CA VAL A 354 6.20 12.20 -6.24
C VAL A 354 5.81 11.80 -7.65
N ALA A 355 5.19 12.74 -8.37
CA ALA A 355 5.08 12.67 -9.82
C ALA A 355 6.11 13.62 -10.43
N GLY A 356 6.80 13.17 -11.46
CA GLY A 356 7.80 14.00 -12.13
C GLY A 356 8.37 13.39 -13.39
N THR A 357 9.30 14.11 -14.02
CA THR A 357 9.97 13.61 -15.22
C THR A 357 11.41 13.22 -14.91
N ALA A 358 11.84 12.05 -15.40
CA ALA A 358 13.23 11.61 -15.31
C ALA A 358 14.21 12.67 -15.87
N VAL A 359 15.24 12.99 -15.11
CA VAL A 359 16.33 13.87 -15.54
C VAL A 359 17.31 13.04 -16.37
N GLN A 360 17.23 13.15 -17.70
CA GLN A 360 18.01 12.29 -18.63
C GLN A 360 19.53 12.25 -18.40
N THR A 361 20.10 13.26 -17.74
CA THR A 361 21.53 13.34 -17.43
C THR A 361 21.92 12.74 -16.08
N ALA A 362 20.96 12.33 -15.25
CA ALA A 362 21.17 11.82 -13.90
C ALA A 362 20.25 10.63 -13.64
N SER A 363 20.83 9.42 -13.62
CA SER A 363 20.10 8.21 -13.22
C SER A 363 19.53 8.37 -11.82
N SER A 364 18.30 7.90 -11.60
CA SER A 364 17.61 7.99 -10.30
C SER A 364 17.42 9.42 -9.82
N THR A 365 17.17 10.34 -10.76
CA THR A 365 16.78 11.72 -10.47
C THR A 365 15.54 12.10 -11.25
N VAL A 366 14.55 12.66 -10.57
CA VAL A 366 13.32 13.20 -11.17
C VAL A 366 13.18 14.67 -10.87
N LEU A 367 12.64 15.43 -11.82
CA LEU A 367 12.15 16.78 -11.58
C LEU A 367 10.68 16.70 -11.21
N ALA A 368 10.34 17.02 -9.97
CA ALA A 368 8.98 16.91 -9.47
C ALA A 368 8.05 17.92 -10.16
N THR A 369 6.96 17.43 -10.71
CA THR A 369 5.82 18.24 -11.14
C THR A 369 4.79 18.33 -10.01
N GLU A 370 4.64 17.27 -9.21
CA GLU A 370 3.73 17.22 -8.08
C GLU A 370 4.32 16.43 -6.90
N ILE A 371 4.03 16.87 -5.67
CA ILE A 371 4.37 16.16 -4.43
C ILE A 371 3.16 16.14 -3.50
N ARG A 372 2.85 14.97 -2.95
CA ARG A 372 1.79 14.75 -1.95
C ARG A 372 2.33 14.03 -0.71
N PRO A 373 1.68 14.20 0.46
CA PRO A 373 2.03 13.41 1.62
C PRO A 373 1.57 11.96 1.40
N ALA A 374 2.38 11.00 1.84
CA ALA A 374 2.05 9.57 1.88
C ALA A 374 2.06 9.06 3.32
N ALA A 375 1.31 8.00 3.57
CA ALA A 375 1.25 7.40 4.89
C ALA A 375 2.58 6.76 5.32
N VAL A 376 2.87 6.86 6.61
CA VAL A 376 3.95 6.15 7.29
C VAL A 376 3.38 5.35 8.45
N SER A 377 4.08 4.28 8.83
CA SER A 377 3.59 3.34 9.85
C SER A 377 4.63 3.13 10.96
N PRO A 378 4.95 4.15 11.77
CA PRO A 378 5.82 4.00 12.92
C PRO A 378 5.31 2.96 13.92
N PHE A 379 6.22 2.13 14.40
CA PHE A 379 6.06 1.31 15.59
C PHE A 379 6.65 2.02 16.83
N GLY A 380 5.96 1.90 17.97
CA GLY A 380 6.48 2.37 19.25
C GLY A 380 5.68 1.89 20.45
N LEU A 381 6.16 2.20 21.65
CA LEU A 381 5.46 1.88 22.91
C LEU A 381 4.73 3.11 23.46
N THR A 382 3.53 2.96 24.00
CA THR A 382 2.87 4.06 24.72
C THR A 382 3.75 4.53 25.89
N SER A 383 4.12 5.81 25.91
CA SER A 383 4.99 6.36 26.97
C SER A 383 4.21 6.80 28.22
N ALA A 384 2.91 7.05 28.07
CA ALA A 384 2.02 7.55 29.10
C ALA A 384 0.57 7.12 28.81
N ALA A 385 -0.35 7.43 29.72
CA ALA A 385 -1.78 7.21 29.51
C ALA A 385 -2.30 8.03 28.31
N VAL A 386 -3.16 7.41 27.51
CA VAL A 386 -3.82 8.04 26.36
C VAL A 386 -4.73 9.19 26.81
N GLN A 387 -4.68 10.31 26.09
CA GLN A 387 -5.47 11.50 26.41
C GLN A 387 -6.55 11.73 25.36
N ALA A 388 -7.70 12.28 25.76
CA ALA A 388 -8.70 12.74 24.80
C ALA A 388 -8.19 13.98 24.06
N ALA A 389 -8.39 14.02 22.76
CA ALA A 389 -7.99 15.13 21.90
C ALA A 389 -9.19 16.07 21.62
N ALA A 390 -8.89 17.32 21.25
CA ALA A 390 -9.91 18.35 21.01
C ALA A 390 -10.77 18.07 19.76
N ASN A 391 -10.27 17.27 18.83
CA ASN A 391 -10.95 16.85 17.60
C ASN A 391 -11.96 15.70 17.82
N GLY A 392 -12.16 15.27 19.08
CA GLY A 392 -13.04 14.15 19.42
C GLY A 392 -12.37 12.77 19.36
N GLY A 393 -11.08 12.69 19.02
CA GLY A 393 -10.27 11.48 19.10
C GLY A 393 -9.34 11.47 20.31
N PHE A 394 -8.11 10.99 20.12
CA PHE A 394 -7.13 10.76 21.18
C PHE A 394 -5.73 11.24 20.80
N THR A 395 -4.96 11.67 21.80
CA THR A 395 -3.54 11.96 21.70
C THR A 395 -2.75 10.87 22.42
N ILE A 396 -1.83 10.24 21.68
CA ILE A 396 -0.98 9.15 22.17
C ILE A 396 0.47 9.55 21.96
N THR A 397 1.30 9.42 22.98
CA THR A 397 2.75 9.64 22.82
C THR A 397 3.45 8.29 22.73
N LEU A 398 3.95 7.96 21.54
CA LEU A 398 4.77 6.78 21.30
C LEU A 398 6.23 7.08 21.66
N LEU A 399 6.85 6.17 22.41
CA LEU A 399 8.29 6.07 22.54
C LEU A 399 8.80 5.24 21.35
N LEU A 400 9.63 5.87 20.53
CA LEU A 400 10.21 5.25 19.35
C LEU A 400 11.50 4.51 19.72
N ASP A 401 11.82 3.45 18.98
CA ASP A 401 13.11 2.77 19.10
C ASP A 401 14.27 3.65 18.59
N ASN A 402 15.46 3.51 19.17
CA ASN A 402 16.66 4.29 18.82
C ASN A 402 17.36 3.81 17.53
N GLN A 403 16.66 3.01 16.73
CA GLN A 403 17.09 2.56 15.41
C GLN A 403 16.07 2.88 14.32
N THR A 404 15.05 3.68 14.63
CA THR A 404 14.03 4.08 13.64
C THR A 404 14.59 5.10 12.64
N SER A 405 13.97 5.17 11.45
CA SER A 405 14.16 6.29 10.52
C SER A 405 13.90 7.65 11.18
N PHE A 406 12.93 7.70 12.08
CA PHE A 406 12.58 8.89 12.86
C PHE A 406 13.70 9.33 13.81
N ASP A 407 14.35 8.41 14.54
CA ASP A 407 15.50 8.74 15.40
C ASP A 407 16.73 9.09 14.56
N LYS A 408 17.08 8.26 13.57
CA LYS A 408 18.32 8.44 12.79
C LYS A 408 18.31 9.66 11.91
N PHE A 409 17.16 10.02 11.37
CA PHE A 409 17.07 11.14 10.44
C PHE A 409 16.50 12.42 11.06
N ALA A 410 15.49 12.30 11.92
CA ALA A 410 14.82 13.45 12.52
C ALA A 410 15.22 13.68 13.99
N GLY A 411 15.97 12.76 14.61
CA GLY A 411 16.35 12.84 16.03
C GLY A 411 15.16 12.66 16.97
N LEU A 412 14.07 12.06 16.48
CA LEU A 412 12.86 11.86 17.25
C LEU A 412 12.96 10.62 18.12
N THR A 413 12.82 10.83 19.42
CA THR A 413 12.69 9.73 20.41
C THR A 413 11.24 9.49 20.81
N THR A 414 10.36 10.45 20.54
CA THR A 414 8.92 10.33 20.78
C THR A 414 8.12 10.88 19.61
N LEU A 415 6.95 10.29 19.36
CA LEU A 415 6.00 10.74 18.35
C LEU A 415 4.64 10.97 18.99
N THR A 416 4.02 12.11 18.70
CA THR A 416 2.62 12.35 19.04
C THR A 416 1.73 11.82 17.93
N VAL A 417 0.83 10.91 18.27
CA VAL A 417 -0.18 10.36 17.37
C VAL A 417 -1.53 10.95 17.74
N GLU A 418 -2.20 11.56 16.77
CA GLU A 418 -3.56 12.09 16.92
C GLU A 418 -4.54 11.22 16.13
N THR A 419 -5.56 10.71 16.80
CA THR A 419 -6.66 9.99 16.16
C THR A 419 -7.87 10.90 15.98
N ASN A 420 -8.80 10.52 15.11
CA ASN A 420 -10.06 11.20 14.90
C ASN A 420 -11.18 10.19 14.55
N ALA A 421 -12.33 10.66 14.07
CA ALA A 421 -13.46 9.80 13.71
C ALA A 421 -13.20 8.88 12.49
N SER A 422 -12.21 9.21 11.67
CA SER A 422 -11.75 8.44 10.51
C SER A 422 -10.70 7.39 10.89
N THR A 423 -10.20 7.39 12.14
CA THR A 423 -9.18 6.42 12.55
C THR A 423 -9.80 5.04 12.74
N GLU A 424 -9.27 4.06 12.01
CA GLU A 424 -9.56 2.64 12.20
C GLU A 424 -8.73 2.07 13.36
N PHE A 425 -9.32 1.15 14.14
CA PHE A 425 -8.68 0.53 15.30
C PHE A 425 -8.68 -0.98 15.13
N ASP A 426 -7.55 -1.65 15.37
CA ASP A 426 -7.42 -3.10 15.25
C ASP A 426 -6.48 -3.71 16.31
N GLY A 427 -6.53 -5.03 16.47
CA GLY A 427 -5.67 -5.80 17.36
C GLY A 427 -6.13 -5.83 18.81
N ASN A 428 -6.06 -6.99 19.46
CA ASN A 428 -6.30 -7.20 20.91
C ASN A 428 -7.57 -6.56 21.52
N GLY A 429 -8.62 -6.32 20.72
CA GLY A 429 -9.84 -5.65 21.18
C GLY A 429 -9.70 -4.14 21.32
N LEU A 430 -8.70 -3.55 20.66
CA LEU A 430 -8.55 -2.12 20.50
C LEU A 430 -9.70 -1.59 19.64
N THR A 431 -10.37 -0.58 20.16
CA THR A 431 -11.50 0.12 19.54
C THR A 431 -11.43 1.58 19.95
N SER A 432 -12.24 2.44 19.31
CA SER A 432 -12.42 3.83 19.73
C SER A 432 -12.89 3.99 21.19
N THR A 433 -13.47 2.93 21.78
CA THR A 433 -13.94 2.95 23.18
C THR A 433 -12.92 2.39 24.18
N THR A 434 -11.99 1.55 23.73
CA THR A 434 -11.00 0.88 24.60
C THR A 434 -9.63 1.54 24.56
N VAL A 435 -9.30 2.32 23.51
CA VAL A 435 -7.99 3.00 23.36
C VAL A 435 -7.63 3.91 24.55
N ALA A 436 -8.60 4.57 25.16
CA ALA A 436 -8.37 5.43 26.34
C ALA A 436 -7.86 4.66 27.58
N SER A 437 -8.02 3.33 27.59
CA SER A 437 -7.63 2.46 28.70
C SER A 437 -6.26 1.80 28.52
N LEU A 438 -5.57 2.06 27.40
CA LEU A 438 -4.27 1.47 27.15
C LEU A 438 -3.25 1.88 28.24
N PRO A 439 -2.56 0.91 28.87
CA PRO A 439 -1.50 1.21 29.81
C PRO A 439 -0.27 1.79 29.09
N ALA A 440 0.66 2.36 29.85
CA ALA A 440 1.99 2.66 29.34
C ALA A 440 2.76 1.36 29.05
N GLY A 441 3.55 1.36 27.98
CA GLY A 441 4.31 0.21 27.49
C GLY A 441 3.55 -0.66 26.50
N THR A 442 2.32 -0.31 26.12
CA THR A 442 1.57 -1.01 25.07
C THR A 442 2.26 -0.81 23.73
N PRO A 443 2.62 -1.89 23.00
CA PRO A 443 3.17 -1.79 21.65
C PRO A 443 2.06 -1.42 20.66
N LEU A 444 2.31 -0.38 19.87
CA LEU A 444 1.38 0.12 18.87
C LEU A 444 2.09 0.34 17.53
N VAL A 445 1.39 0.00 16.45
CA VAL A 445 1.66 0.51 15.11
C VAL A 445 0.63 1.59 14.81
N ALA A 446 1.09 2.77 14.44
CA ALA A 446 0.22 3.85 14.01
C ALA A 446 0.51 4.15 12.54
N ARG A 447 -0.48 3.99 11.66
CA ARG A 447 -0.41 4.42 10.26
C ARG A 447 -1.06 5.78 10.12
N GLY A 448 -0.40 6.70 9.42
CA GLY A 448 -0.95 8.03 9.19
C GLY A 448 0.00 8.97 8.46
N TYR A 449 -0.36 10.24 8.43
CA TYR A 449 0.39 11.29 7.73
C TYR A 449 1.19 12.11 8.71
N LEU A 450 2.49 12.21 8.48
CA LEU A 450 3.43 12.87 9.37
C LEU A 450 3.56 14.35 9.01
N ALA A 451 3.42 15.23 10.01
CA ALA A 451 3.61 16.66 9.88
C ALA A 451 4.49 17.21 10.99
N ALA A 452 5.39 18.12 10.62
CA ALA A 452 6.12 18.92 11.59
C ALA A 452 5.21 20.03 12.10
N VAL A 453 4.88 20.00 13.41
CA VAL A 453 4.04 21.03 14.02
C VAL A 453 4.92 21.96 14.84
N SER A 454 4.99 23.22 14.44
CA SER A 454 5.65 24.25 15.25
C SER A 454 4.82 24.54 16.50
N SER A 455 5.22 24.04 17.67
CA SER A 455 4.60 24.41 18.94
C SER A 455 5.37 25.57 19.60
N ALA A 456 4.69 26.34 20.45
CA ALA A 456 5.32 27.42 21.24
C ALA A 456 6.43 26.92 22.19
N SER A 457 6.51 25.60 22.42
CA SER A 457 7.50 24.92 23.28
C SER A 457 8.61 24.19 22.50
N GLY A 458 8.61 24.24 21.16
CA GLY A 458 9.53 23.50 20.28
C GLY A 458 8.80 22.86 19.10
N SER A 459 9.51 22.41 18.07
CA SER A 459 8.88 21.57 17.03
C SER A 459 8.51 20.22 17.65
N SER A 460 7.25 19.82 17.52
CA SER A 460 6.80 18.47 17.85
C SER A 460 6.20 17.88 16.59
N ASP A 461 6.74 16.74 16.17
CA ASP A 461 6.20 16.05 14.99
C ASP A 461 4.95 15.27 15.41
N VAL A 462 3.90 15.44 14.62
CA VAL A 462 2.57 14.84 14.85
C VAL A 462 2.25 13.90 13.69
N LEU A 463 1.76 12.72 14.03
CA LEU A 463 1.20 11.77 13.10
C LEU A 463 -0.33 11.86 13.16
N PHE A 464 -0.94 12.30 12.06
CA PHE A 464 -2.39 12.27 11.87
C PHE A 464 -2.81 10.85 11.46
N CYS A 465 -3.39 10.13 12.42
CA CYS A 465 -3.57 8.69 12.36
C CYS A 465 -4.81 8.29 11.53
N THR A 466 -4.62 7.45 10.53
CA THR A 466 -5.70 6.79 9.80
C THR A 466 -5.99 5.39 10.33
N PHE A 467 -4.99 4.71 10.90
CA PHE A 467 -5.17 3.37 11.45
C PHE A 467 -4.23 3.16 12.65
N LEU A 468 -4.77 2.58 13.72
CA LEU A 468 -4.03 2.27 14.94
C LEU A 468 -4.23 0.81 15.35
N ARG A 469 -3.13 0.09 15.52
CA ARG A 469 -3.16 -1.33 15.90
C ARG A 469 -2.35 -1.63 17.14
N GLU A 470 -2.91 -2.47 18.00
CA GLU A 470 -2.18 -3.10 19.10
C GLU A 470 -1.50 -4.38 18.63
N GLU A 471 -0.18 -4.45 18.84
CA GLU A 471 0.63 -5.62 18.47
C GLU A 471 0.71 -6.64 19.61
N SER A 472 0.68 -7.92 19.28
CA SER A 472 0.93 -9.00 20.24
C SER A 472 2.38 -9.44 20.16
N HIS A 473 3.24 -8.95 21.07
CA HIS A 473 4.61 -9.44 21.23
C HIS A 473 4.75 -10.44 22.38
#